data_AF-C4LK11-F1
#
_entry.id   AF-C4LK11-F1
#
_cell.length_a   1.000
_cell.length_b   1.000
_cell.length_c   1.000
_cell.angle_alpha   90.00
_cell.angle_beta   90.00
_cell.angle_gamma   90.00
#
_symmetry.space_group_name_H-M   'P 1'
#
loop_
_entity.id
_entity.type
_entity.pdbx_description
1 polymer ?
#
loop_
_entity_poly.entity_id
_entity_poly.type
_entity_poly.pdbx_seq_one_letter_code
_entity_poly.pdbx_strand_id
1 'polypeptide(L)'
;MCRSQERWKYMDTVVQSGNVGSQGGHKSLILDIISLITRLAMAAVWIISGISKLRDSLQTQQAINAYEILPRDVISPLAAGLPVFEIALGVLLLLGIFLRPAAVISIGLLTVFIIAIISAWARGLSIDCGCFGGGGANPNAGPSTYLTEIGRDLGFIVLSVWTVWRPYKRFALHP
;
A
#
# COMPACT_ATOMS: atom_id res chain seq x y z
N MET A 1 5.44 28.40 -63.68
CA MET A 1 4.69 27.36 -62.94
C MET A 1 5.47 26.74 -61.74
N CYS A 2 6.38 27.47 -61.05
CA CYS A 2 7.20 26.89 -59.95
C CYS A 2 7.01 27.52 -58.54
N ARG A 3 6.25 28.62 -58.38
CA ARG A 3 6.28 29.39 -57.11
C ARG A 3 5.20 29.03 -56.08
N SER A 4 4.23 28.18 -56.44
CA SER A 4 3.12 27.84 -55.54
C SER A 4 3.39 26.63 -54.64
N GLN A 5 4.25 25.68 -55.05
CA GLN A 5 4.51 24.44 -54.33
C GLN A 5 5.30 24.64 -53.02
N GLU A 6 6.24 25.58 -52.98
CA GLU A 6 7.09 25.81 -51.80
C GLU A 6 6.32 26.43 -50.62
N ARG A 7 5.25 27.18 -50.90
CA ARG A 7 4.42 27.83 -49.87
C ARG A 7 3.59 26.83 -49.07
N TRP A 8 3.16 25.73 -49.70
CA TRP A 8 2.42 24.66 -49.02
C TRP A 8 3.35 23.91 -48.05
N LYS A 9 4.56 23.58 -48.50
CA LYS A 9 5.55 22.84 -47.69
C LYS A 9 5.98 23.60 -46.43
N TYR A 10 5.94 24.94 -46.43
CA TYR A 10 6.25 25.79 -45.28
C TYR A 10 5.09 25.89 -44.27
N MET A 11 3.84 25.89 -44.76
CA MET A 11 2.66 25.95 -43.88
C MET A 11 2.51 24.66 -43.07
N ASP A 12 2.81 23.51 -43.67
CA ASP A 12 2.70 22.21 -43.00
C ASP A 12 3.71 22.06 -41.85
N THR A 13 4.93 22.59 -41.99
CA THR A 13 5.96 22.57 -40.93
C THR A 13 5.60 23.45 -39.73
N VAL A 14 4.95 24.60 -39.94
CA VAL A 14 4.58 25.51 -38.85
C VAL A 14 3.42 24.94 -38.03
N VAL A 15 2.46 24.24 -38.66
CA VAL A 15 1.34 23.60 -37.96
C VAL A 15 1.81 22.40 -37.12
N GLN A 16 2.82 21.65 -37.59
CA GLN A 16 3.27 20.43 -36.90
C GLN A 16 4.17 20.73 -35.68
N SER A 17 4.88 21.86 -35.66
CA SER A 17 5.72 22.26 -34.51
C SER A 17 4.94 22.85 -33.33
N GLY A 18 3.68 23.28 -33.53
CA GLY A 18 2.87 23.91 -32.48
C GLY A 18 2.25 22.94 -31.46
N ASN A 19 2.21 21.64 -31.76
CA ASN A 19 1.40 20.68 -30.98
C ASN A 19 2.21 19.64 -30.18
N VAL A 20 3.55 19.69 -30.21
CA VAL A 20 4.43 18.67 -29.62
C VAL A 20 4.98 19.07 -28.23
N GLY A 21 4.76 20.31 -27.77
CA GLY A 21 5.50 20.86 -26.63
C GLY A 21 4.87 20.80 -25.24
N SER A 22 3.57 20.52 -25.06
CA SER A 22 2.90 20.78 -23.76
C SER A 22 2.20 19.58 -23.08
N GLN A 23 1.87 18.53 -23.83
CA GLN A 23 1.07 17.40 -23.30
C GLN A 23 1.88 16.33 -22.53
N GLY A 24 3.22 16.35 -22.60
CA GLY A 24 4.10 15.35 -21.97
C GLY A 24 4.62 15.71 -20.56
N GLY A 25 4.74 17.01 -20.26
CA GLY A 25 5.26 17.49 -18.97
C GLY A 25 4.28 17.34 -17.81
N HIS A 26 3.01 17.70 -18.02
CA HIS A 26 2.00 17.61 -16.96
C HIS A 26 1.67 16.16 -16.58
N LYS A 27 1.56 15.25 -17.56
CA LYS A 27 1.25 13.84 -17.32
C LYS A 27 2.36 13.13 -16.55
N SER A 28 3.62 13.45 -16.84
CA SER A 28 4.76 12.88 -16.09
C SER A 28 4.82 13.41 -14.66
N LEU A 29 4.56 14.70 -14.43
CA LEU A 29 4.50 15.29 -13.09
C LEU A 29 3.35 14.72 -12.24
N ILE A 30 2.15 14.57 -12.81
CA ILE A 30 0.99 14.01 -12.09
C ILE A 30 1.29 12.56 -11.67
N LEU A 31 1.83 11.74 -12.57
CA LEU A 31 2.18 10.35 -12.26
C LEU A 31 3.29 10.24 -11.20
N ASP A 32 4.25 11.15 -11.23
CA ASP A 32 5.33 11.26 -10.24
C ASP A 32 4.76 11.63 -8.86
N ILE A 33 3.84 12.59 -8.78
CA ILE A 33 3.16 12.98 -7.53
C ILE A 33 2.32 11.83 -6.97
N ILE A 34 1.55 11.14 -7.81
CA ILE A 34 0.76 9.97 -7.38
C ILE A 34 1.68 8.90 -6.79
N SER A 35 2.82 8.64 -7.43
CA SER A 35 3.79 7.64 -6.97
C SER A 35 4.47 8.04 -5.65
N LEU A 36 4.67 9.35 -5.43
CA LEU A 36 5.16 9.87 -4.15
C LEU A 36 4.11 9.74 -3.04
N ILE A 37 2.86 10.12 -3.32
CA ILE A 37 1.75 10.05 -2.36
C ILE A 37 1.48 8.61 -1.96
N THR A 38 1.41 7.68 -2.92
CA THR A 38 1.20 6.25 -2.64
C THR A 38 2.31 5.67 -1.76
N ARG A 39 3.57 6.02 -2.03
CA ARG A 39 4.70 5.63 -1.18
C ARG A 39 4.55 6.15 0.26
N LEU A 40 4.29 7.45 0.41
CA LEU A 40 4.16 8.08 1.73
C LEU A 40 2.94 7.56 2.49
N ALA A 41 1.83 7.33 1.80
CA ALA A 41 0.63 6.74 2.38
C ALA A 41 0.91 5.33 2.91
N MET A 42 1.56 4.46 2.11
CA MET A 42 1.94 3.12 2.55
C MET A 42 2.90 3.15 3.74
N ALA A 43 3.91 4.03 3.70
CA ALA A 43 4.83 4.21 4.82
C ALA A 43 4.10 4.62 6.10
N ALA A 44 3.20 5.61 6.01
CA ALA A 44 2.41 6.08 7.14
C ALA A 44 1.51 4.97 7.70
N VAL A 45 0.81 4.23 6.85
CA VAL A 45 -0.07 3.12 7.25
C VAL A 45 0.69 2.06 8.05
N TRP A 46 1.84 1.60 7.53
CA TRP A 46 2.66 0.60 8.21
C TRP A 46 3.22 1.09 9.56
N ILE A 47 3.70 2.34 9.62
CA ILE A 47 4.23 2.92 10.86
C ILE A 47 3.12 3.10 11.90
N ILE A 48 1.98 3.69 11.51
CA ILE A 48 0.87 3.95 12.42
C ILE A 48 0.28 2.64 12.93
N SER A 49 0.08 1.64 12.05
CA SER A 49 -0.40 0.31 12.41
C SER A 49 0.54 -0.37 13.41
N GLY A 50 1.84 -0.43 13.10
CA GLY A 50 2.82 -1.09 13.95
C GLY A 50 3.00 -0.38 15.30
N ILE A 51 3.03 0.95 15.33
CA ILE A 51 3.07 1.71 16.61
C ILE A 51 1.82 1.42 17.45
N SER A 52 0.65 1.36 16.82
CA SER A 52 -0.61 1.08 17.53
C SER A 52 -0.57 -0.31 18.19
N LYS A 53 -0.10 -1.33 17.47
CA LYS A 53 0.06 -2.70 18.01
C LYS A 53 1.16 -2.82 19.07
N LEU A 54 2.25 -2.04 18.95
CA LEU A 54 3.30 -2.02 19.98
C LEU A 54 2.85 -1.38 21.29
N ARG A 55 2.02 -0.33 21.22
CA ARG A 55 1.54 0.37 22.42
C ARG A 55 0.65 -0.51 23.28
N ASP A 56 -0.15 -1.37 22.66
CA ASP A 56 -1.00 -2.33 23.37
C ASP A 56 -0.68 -3.77 22.93
N SER A 57 0.45 -4.26 23.43
CA SER A 57 0.90 -5.63 23.14
C SER A 57 -0.07 -6.69 23.70
N LEU A 58 -0.73 -6.39 24.84
CA LEU A 58 -1.70 -7.32 25.43
C LEU A 58 -2.92 -7.47 24.51
N GLN A 59 -3.47 -6.36 24.02
CA GLN A 59 -4.59 -6.38 23.09
C GLN A 59 -4.21 -7.02 21.76
N THR A 60 -2.98 -6.80 21.27
CA THR A 60 -2.47 -7.47 20.06
C THR A 60 -2.40 -8.99 20.25
N GLN A 61 -1.96 -9.47 21.42
CA GLN A 61 -1.96 -10.90 21.75
C GLN A 61 -3.38 -11.47 21.81
N GLN A 62 -4.32 -10.73 22.41
CA GLN A 62 -5.73 -11.13 22.46
C GLN A 62 -6.35 -11.21 21.06
N ALA A 63 -6.05 -10.23 20.20
CA ALA A 63 -6.49 -10.21 18.81
C ALA A 63 -5.96 -11.44 18.05
N ILE A 64 -4.65 -11.73 18.14
CA ILE A 64 -4.05 -12.91 17.50
C ILE A 64 -4.64 -14.21 18.06
N ASN A 65 -4.84 -14.30 19.37
CA ASN A 65 -5.44 -15.47 20.01
C ASN A 65 -6.89 -15.70 19.56
N ALA A 66 -7.65 -14.62 19.30
CA ALA A 66 -9.03 -14.69 18.84
C ALA A 66 -9.16 -15.28 17.41
N TYR A 67 -8.08 -15.34 16.63
CA TYR A 67 -8.09 -16.07 15.36
C TYR A 67 -8.10 -17.60 15.56
N GLU A 68 -7.69 -18.13 16.71
CA GLU A 68 -7.64 -19.57 17.00
C GLU A 68 -6.87 -20.43 15.97
N ILE A 69 -5.94 -19.81 15.22
CA ILE A 69 -5.12 -20.50 14.19
C ILE A 69 -3.80 -21.03 14.77
N LEU A 70 -3.27 -20.34 15.79
CA LEU A 70 -1.90 -20.53 16.28
C LEU A 70 -1.86 -21.09 17.71
N PRO A 71 -0.86 -21.92 18.05
CA PRO A 71 -0.66 -22.38 19.42
C PRO A 71 -0.21 -21.23 20.34
N ARG A 72 -0.52 -21.32 21.64
CA ARG A 72 -0.25 -20.22 22.59
C ARG A 72 1.22 -19.78 22.66
N ASP A 73 2.14 -20.72 22.46
CA ASP A 73 3.58 -20.48 22.54
C ASP A 73 4.09 -19.52 21.45
N VAL A 74 3.42 -19.46 20.29
CA VAL A 74 3.84 -18.57 19.18
C VAL A 74 3.11 -17.23 19.17
N ILE A 75 2.04 -17.07 19.96
CA ILE A 75 1.23 -15.85 19.98
C ILE A 75 2.04 -14.67 20.52
N SER A 76 2.73 -14.85 21.65
CA SER A 76 3.55 -13.80 22.28
C SER A 76 4.70 -13.32 21.38
N PRO A 77 5.57 -14.19 20.81
CA PRO A 77 6.62 -13.73 19.92
C PRO A 77 6.08 -13.11 18.64
N LEU A 78 4.96 -13.61 18.10
CA LEU A 78 4.33 -13.01 16.93
C LEU A 78 3.76 -11.62 17.23
N ALA A 79 3.09 -11.44 18.37
CA ALA A 79 2.53 -10.16 18.79
C ALA A 79 3.60 -9.08 19.02
N ALA A 80 4.82 -9.47 19.39
CA ALA A 80 5.95 -8.56 19.53
C ALA A 80 6.71 -8.35 18.20
N GLY A 81 6.89 -9.40 17.41
CA GLY A 81 7.69 -9.36 16.18
C GLY A 81 6.98 -8.72 14.99
N LEU A 82 5.68 -9.00 14.83
CA LEU A 82 4.89 -8.48 13.71
C LEU A 82 4.86 -6.94 13.67
N PRO A 83 4.58 -6.22 14.78
CA PRO A 83 4.57 -4.76 14.77
C PRO A 83 5.93 -4.13 14.46
N VAL A 84 7.02 -4.76 14.92
CA VAL A 84 8.40 -4.32 14.61
C VAL A 84 8.66 -4.44 13.12
N PHE A 85 8.21 -5.54 12.50
CA PHE A 85 8.34 -5.75 11.07
C PHE A 85 7.53 -4.74 10.24
N GLU A 86 6.31 -4.41 10.69
CA GLU A 86 5.48 -3.39 10.07
C GLU A 86 6.16 -2.01 10.11
N ILE A 87 6.69 -1.60 11.27
CA ILE A 87 7.42 -0.33 11.39
C ILE A 87 8.67 -0.33 10.51
N ALA A 88 9.43 -1.42 10.50
CA ALA A 88 10.62 -1.54 9.65
C ALA A 88 10.29 -1.37 8.16
N LEU A 89 9.21 -2.02 7.67
CA LEU A 89 8.73 -1.84 6.31
C LEU A 89 8.29 -0.41 6.02
N GLY A 90 7.56 0.20 6.94
CA GLY A 90 7.12 1.59 6.80
C GLY A 90 8.29 2.58 6.74
N VAL A 91 9.33 2.38 7.56
CA VAL A 91 10.57 3.17 7.54
C VAL A 91 11.35 2.97 6.24
N LEU A 92 11.47 1.73 5.75
CA LEU A 92 12.12 1.45 4.46
C LEU A 92 11.42 2.16 3.30
N LEU A 93 10.07 2.12 3.26
CA LEU A 93 9.28 2.83 2.27
C LEU A 93 9.39 4.35 2.41
N LEU A 94 9.45 4.87 3.64
CA LEU A 94 9.60 6.30 3.93
C LEU A 94 10.95 6.84 3.43
N LEU A 95 12.04 6.15 3.79
CA LEU A 95 13.41 6.49 3.38
C LEU A 95 13.69 6.21 1.90
N GLY A 96 12.80 5.45 1.25
CA GLY A 96 12.97 5.02 -0.12
C GLY A 96 14.18 4.10 -0.30
N ILE A 97 14.40 3.22 0.65
CA ILE A 97 15.44 2.19 0.60
C ILE A 97 14.76 0.88 0.21
N PHE A 98 15.26 0.20 -0.83
CA PHE A 98 14.71 -1.09 -1.28
C PHE A 98 13.20 -1.02 -1.59
N LEU A 99 12.78 -0.02 -2.36
CA LEU A 99 11.36 0.30 -2.60
C LEU A 99 10.57 -0.87 -3.19
N ARG A 100 11.15 -1.54 -4.19
CA ARG A 100 10.50 -2.67 -4.87
C ARG A 100 10.29 -3.86 -3.93
N PRO A 101 11.33 -4.43 -3.30
CA PRO A 101 11.12 -5.55 -2.39
C PRO A 101 10.29 -5.16 -1.16
N ALA A 102 10.42 -3.96 -0.61
CA ALA A 102 9.56 -3.51 0.50
C ALA A 102 8.07 -3.47 0.10
N ALA A 103 7.75 -3.01 -1.11
CA ALA A 103 6.39 -3.02 -1.64
C ALA A 103 5.88 -4.45 -1.93
N VAL A 104 6.74 -5.35 -2.44
CA VAL A 104 6.38 -6.77 -2.64
C VAL A 104 6.11 -7.47 -1.31
N ILE A 105 6.94 -7.25 -0.29
CA ILE A 105 6.73 -7.79 1.05
C ILE A 105 5.43 -7.23 1.64
N SER A 106 5.14 -5.94 1.42
CA SER A 106 3.87 -5.32 1.86
C SER A 106 2.65 -6.03 1.25
N ILE A 107 2.69 -6.35 -0.06
CA ILE A 107 1.63 -7.11 -0.73
C ILE A 107 1.48 -8.50 -0.09
N GLY A 108 2.60 -9.19 0.14
CA GLY A 108 2.59 -10.52 0.78
C GLY A 108 1.97 -10.48 2.17
N LEU A 109 2.37 -9.51 2.99
CA LEU A 109 1.87 -9.38 4.36
C LEU A 109 0.37 -9.02 4.40
N LEU A 110 -0.07 -8.09 3.56
CA LEU A 110 -1.50 -7.76 3.41
C LEU A 110 -2.32 -8.96 2.91
N THR A 111 -1.77 -9.76 2.00
CA THR A 111 -2.42 -10.98 1.50
C THR A 111 -2.60 -12.00 2.64
N VAL A 112 -1.58 -12.18 3.48
CA VAL A 112 -1.67 -13.06 4.66
C VAL A 112 -2.75 -12.55 5.63
N PHE A 113 -2.84 -11.23 5.87
CA PHE A 113 -3.91 -10.66 6.68
C PHE A 113 -5.30 -10.93 6.10
N ILE A 114 -5.50 -10.68 4.80
CA ILE A 114 -6.77 -10.97 4.14
C ILE A 114 -7.15 -12.44 4.28
N ILE A 115 -6.20 -13.36 4.10
CA ILE A 115 -6.45 -14.81 4.27
C ILE A 115 -6.85 -15.12 5.72
N ALA A 116 -6.18 -14.53 6.72
CA ALA A 116 -6.53 -14.71 8.12
C ALA A 116 -7.94 -14.20 8.43
N ILE A 117 -8.31 -13.02 7.90
CA ILE A 117 -9.64 -12.41 8.06
C ILE A 117 -10.72 -13.30 7.43
N ILE A 118 -10.51 -13.74 6.18
CA ILE A 118 -11.44 -14.63 5.47
C ILE A 118 -11.58 -15.96 6.23
N SER A 119 -10.49 -16.50 6.76
CA SER A 119 -10.50 -17.72 7.59
C SER A 119 -11.33 -17.56 8.87
N ALA A 120 -11.19 -16.43 9.57
CA ALA A 120 -12.01 -16.14 10.75
C ALA A 120 -13.50 -16.02 10.39
N TRP A 121 -13.80 -15.30 9.32
CA TRP A 121 -15.18 -15.12 8.85
C TRP A 121 -15.81 -16.45 8.40
N ALA A 122 -15.08 -17.29 7.67
CA ALA A 122 -15.55 -18.62 7.23
C ALA A 122 -15.84 -19.58 8.40
N ARG A 123 -15.16 -19.39 9.54
CA ARG A 123 -15.40 -20.15 10.78
C ARG A 123 -16.50 -19.55 11.66
N GLY A 124 -17.07 -18.41 11.28
CA GLY A 124 -18.11 -17.72 12.05
C GLY A 124 -17.60 -17.09 13.35
N LEU A 125 -16.29 -16.82 13.44
CA LEU A 125 -15.72 -16.12 14.60
C LEU A 125 -16.16 -14.66 14.55
N SER A 126 -16.65 -14.14 15.68
CA SER A 126 -17.04 -12.74 15.85
C SER A 126 -15.91 -11.94 16.49
N ILE A 127 -14.97 -11.52 15.63
CA ILE A 127 -13.73 -10.83 16.02
C ILE A 127 -13.50 -9.54 15.24
N ASP A 128 -12.85 -8.58 15.89
CA ASP A 128 -12.24 -7.42 15.24
C ASP A 128 -10.79 -7.73 14.86
N CYS A 129 -10.41 -7.38 13.63
CA CYS A 129 -9.15 -7.81 13.01
C CYS A 129 -7.90 -7.10 13.57
N GLY A 130 -8.06 -6.02 14.33
CA GLY A 130 -6.97 -5.34 15.05
C GLY A 130 -5.92 -4.65 14.16
N CYS A 131 -6.19 -4.47 12.86
CA CYS A 131 -5.21 -3.97 11.90
C CYS A 131 -4.63 -2.57 12.22
N PHE A 132 -5.30 -1.74 13.03
CA PHE A 132 -4.79 -0.42 13.47
C PHE A 132 -4.72 -0.29 15.00
N GLY A 133 -4.45 -1.40 15.69
CA GLY A 133 -4.68 -1.50 17.13
C GLY A 133 -6.14 -1.80 17.43
N GLY A 134 -6.42 -2.25 18.65
CA GLY A 134 -7.69 -2.92 18.91
C GLY A 134 -7.66 -4.39 18.49
N GLY A 135 -8.85 -4.99 18.45
CA GLY A 135 -9.06 -6.37 18.03
C GLY A 135 -9.44 -7.30 19.18
N GLY A 136 -9.71 -8.55 18.84
CA GLY A 136 -10.21 -9.56 19.76
C GLY A 136 -11.69 -9.84 19.57
N ALA A 137 -12.31 -10.54 20.52
CA ALA A 137 -13.71 -10.91 20.43
C ALA A 137 -14.61 -9.67 20.45
N ASN A 138 -15.44 -9.53 19.41
CA ASN A 138 -16.42 -8.47 19.29
C ASN A 138 -17.79 -9.09 18.91
N PRO A 139 -18.77 -9.11 19.83
CA PRO A 139 -20.11 -9.66 19.57
C PRO A 139 -20.85 -8.97 18.43
N ASN A 140 -20.48 -7.72 18.11
CA ASN A 140 -21.09 -6.94 17.04
C ASN A 140 -20.35 -7.08 15.70
N ALA A 141 -19.29 -7.90 15.64
CA ALA A 141 -18.59 -8.18 14.40
C ALA A 141 -19.54 -8.90 13.43
N GLY A 142 -19.86 -8.22 12.33
CA GLY A 142 -20.74 -8.71 11.29
C GLY A 142 -20.07 -8.70 9.91
N PRO A 143 -20.81 -9.08 8.85
CA PRO A 143 -20.29 -9.09 7.49
C PRO A 143 -19.74 -7.73 7.04
N SER A 144 -20.37 -6.64 7.47
CA SER A 144 -19.92 -5.28 7.15
C SER A 144 -18.51 -5.00 7.67
N THR A 145 -18.20 -5.42 8.91
CA THR A 145 -16.87 -5.26 9.51
C THR A 145 -15.82 -5.99 8.69
N TYR A 146 -16.04 -7.26 8.35
CA TYR A 146 -15.11 -8.05 7.53
C TYR A 146 -14.91 -7.46 6.15
N LEU A 147 -16.00 -7.03 5.49
CA LEU A 147 -15.94 -6.41 4.17
C LEU A 147 -15.17 -5.08 4.19
N THR A 148 -15.33 -4.26 5.22
CA THR A 148 -14.57 -3.01 5.36
C THR A 148 -13.08 -3.26 5.54
N GLU A 149 -12.71 -4.25 6.36
CA GLU A 149 -11.31 -4.60 6.61
C GLU A 149 -10.65 -5.18 5.34
N ILE A 150 -11.32 -6.12 4.66
CA ILE A 150 -10.84 -6.70 3.40
C ILE A 150 -10.75 -5.63 2.31
N GLY A 151 -11.77 -4.78 2.17
CA GLY A 151 -11.80 -3.72 1.17
C GLY A 151 -10.67 -2.71 1.34
N ARG A 152 -10.36 -2.36 2.60
CA ARG A 152 -9.22 -1.52 2.93
C ARG A 152 -7.90 -2.17 2.57
N ASP A 153 -7.70 -3.43 2.97
CA ASP A 153 -6.44 -4.15 2.72
C ASP A 153 -6.22 -4.36 1.21
N LEU A 154 -7.28 -4.62 0.44
CA LEU A 154 -7.25 -4.62 -1.03
C LEU A 154 -6.85 -3.25 -1.59
N GLY A 155 -7.37 -2.17 -1.03
CA GLY A 155 -6.95 -0.80 -1.37
C GLY A 155 -5.44 -0.62 -1.18
N PHE A 156 -4.89 -1.04 -0.06
CA PHE A 156 -3.45 -0.98 0.20
C PHE A 156 -2.62 -1.90 -0.71
N ILE A 157 -3.14 -3.07 -1.10
CA ILE A 157 -2.50 -3.92 -2.11
C ILE A 157 -2.41 -3.17 -3.44
N VAL A 158 -3.48 -2.49 -3.89
CA VAL A 158 -3.45 -1.71 -5.13
C VAL A 158 -2.39 -0.60 -5.08
N LEU A 159 -2.30 0.13 -3.96
CA LEU A 159 -1.26 1.16 -3.78
C LEU A 159 0.17 0.56 -3.77
N SER A 160 0.33 -0.62 -3.17
CA SER A 160 1.61 -1.32 -3.14
C SER A 160 2.01 -1.81 -4.53
N VAL A 161 1.07 -2.38 -5.31
CA VAL A 161 1.29 -2.81 -6.70
C VAL A 161 1.66 -1.61 -7.58
N TRP A 162 0.99 -0.46 -7.39
CA TRP A 162 1.37 0.77 -8.08
C TRP A 162 2.81 1.18 -7.80
N THR A 163 3.23 1.11 -6.53
CA THR A 163 4.59 1.43 -6.10
C THR A 163 5.64 0.47 -6.70
N VAL A 164 5.29 -0.83 -6.88
CA VAL A 164 6.15 -1.81 -7.58
C VAL A 164 6.30 -1.46 -9.07
N TRP A 165 5.20 -1.08 -9.73
CA TRP A 165 5.18 -0.80 -11.16
C TRP A 165 5.86 0.53 -11.51
N ARG A 166 5.62 1.58 -10.72
CA ARG A 166 6.19 2.93 -10.88
C ARG A 166 6.89 3.38 -9.60
N PRO A 167 8.07 2.81 -9.26
CA PRO A 167 8.82 3.27 -8.10
C PRO A 167 9.33 4.69 -8.34
N TYR A 168 8.90 5.64 -7.50
CA TYR A 168 9.38 7.01 -7.56
C TYR A 168 10.78 7.11 -6.93
N LYS A 169 11.82 7.14 -7.78
CA LYS A 169 13.23 7.04 -7.35
C LYS A 169 13.89 8.35 -6.96
N ARG A 170 13.24 9.50 -7.17
CA ARG A 170 13.91 10.82 -7.08
C ARG A 170 14.25 11.25 -5.64
N PHE A 171 13.45 10.82 -4.67
CA PHE A 171 13.69 11.02 -3.24
C PHE A 171 13.94 9.67 -2.53
N ALA A 172 14.69 8.79 -3.18
CA ALA A 172 15.06 7.48 -2.66
C ALA A 172 16.56 7.49 -2.33
N LEU A 173 16.92 7.12 -1.09
CA LEU A 173 18.34 7.03 -0.71
C LEU A 173 19.03 5.85 -1.44
N HIS A 174 18.32 4.74 -1.65
CA HIS A 174 18.79 3.60 -2.46
C HIS A 174 17.58 2.82 -3.04
N PRO A 175 17.07 3.22 -4.22
CA PRO A 175 15.80 2.71 -4.78
C PRO A 175 15.81 1.24 -5.23
#